data_AF-A0A521BJR7-F1
#
_entry.id   AF-A0A521BJR7-F1
#
_cell.length_a   1.000
_cell.length_b   1.000
_cell.length_c   1.000
_cell.angle_alpha   90.00
_cell.angle_beta   90.00
_cell.angle_gamma   90.00
#
_symmetry.space_group_name_H-M   'P 1'
#
loop_
_entity.id
_entity.type
_entity.pdbx_description
1 polymer ?
#
loop_
_entity_poly.entity_id
_entity_poly.type
_entity_poly.pdbx_seq_one_letter_code
_entity_poly.pdbx_strand_id
1 'polypeptide(L)' 'MTDLIPVHELEERLAHVRRDLPLDLIPMVERHHQNLLGLVQALEAAGRPPETIRQTVQNLLQSYEKDLLSVFEAKSGDSK' A
#
# COMPACT_ATOMS: atom_id res chain seq x y z
N MET A 1 12.38 -20.25 -1.75
CA MET A 1 10.99 -20.59 -2.12
C MET A 1 10.12 -19.59 -1.39
N THR A 2 9.64 -18.57 -2.07
CA THR A 2 8.67 -17.63 -1.49
C THR A 2 7.32 -18.25 -1.77
N ASP A 3 6.68 -18.82 -0.75
CA ASP A 3 5.30 -19.30 -0.87
C ASP A 3 4.44 -18.12 -1.35
N LEU A 4 3.95 -18.23 -2.58
CA LEU A 4 3.01 -17.28 -3.13
C LEU A 4 1.70 -17.49 -2.37
N ILE A 5 1.34 -16.50 -1.56
CA ILE A 5 0.06 -16.47 -0.86
C ILE A 5 -1.04 -16.65 -1.91
N PRO A 6 -1.92 -17.66 -1.75
CA PRO A 6 -3.01 -17.86 -2.68
C PRO A 6 -3.91 -16.62 -2.76
N VAL A 7 -4.38 -16.27 -3.97
CA VAL A 7 -5.14 -15.04 -4.22
C VAL A 7 -6.36 -14.91 -3.30
N HIS A 8 -7.06 -16.01 -3.01
CA HIS A 8 -8.23 -16.00 -2.11
C HIS A 8 -7.87 -15.60 -0.66
N GLU A 9 -6.71 -16.03 -0.16
CA GLU A 9 -6.24 -15.68 1.17
C GLU A 9 -5.83 -14.19 1.22
N LEU A 10 -5.29 -13.67 0.12
CA LEU A 10 -5.00 -12.25 -0.04
C LEU A 10 -6.29 -11.40 -0.04
N GLU A 11 -7.31 -11.86 -0.76
CA GLU A 11 -8.63 -11.21 -0.84
C GLU A 11 -9.35 -11.18 0.51
N GLU A 12 -9.32 -12.29 1.27
CA GLU A 12 -9.90 -12.34 2.62
C GLU A 12 -9.19 -11.39 3.59
N ARG A 13 -7.84 -11.34 3.54
CA ARG A 13 -7.05 -10.41 4.35
C ARG A 13 -7.33 -8.96 3.99
N LEU A 14 -7.44 -8.64 2.70
CA LEU A 14 -7.83 -7.31 2.23
C LEU A 14 -9.25 -6.94 2.68
N ALA A 15 -10.18 -7.89 2.66
CA ALA A 15 -11.54 -7.67 3.13
C ALA A 15 -11.59 -7.41 4.64
N HIS A 16 -10.74 -8.07 5.44
CA HIS A 16 -10.61 -7.80 6.87
C HIS A 16 -10.06 -6.39 7.12
N VAL A 17 -8.93 -6.04 6.48
CA VAL A 17 -8.31 -4.71 6.60
C VAL A 17 -9.28 -3.61 6.20
N ARG A 18 -10.10 -3.82 5.15
CA ARG A 18 -11.12 -2.85 4.72
C ARG A 18 -12.25 -2.66 5.74
N ARG A 19 -12.61 -3.68 6.54
CA ARG A 19 -13.62 -3.53 7.60
C ARG A 19 -13.10 -2.74 8.79
N ASP A 20 -11.83 -2.91 9.11
CA ASP A 20 -11.19 -2.25 10.24
C ASP A 20 -10.70 -0.83 9.90
N LEU A 21 -10.70 -0.48 8.61
CA LEU A 21 -10.31 0.86 8.15
C LEU A 21 -11.43 1.87 8.44
N PRO A 22 -11.10 3.03 9.06
CA PRO A 22 -12.02 4.15 9.14
C PRO A 22 -12.56 4.54 7.76
N LEU A 23 -13.87 4.80 7.67
CA LEU A 23 -14.57 5.06 6.40
C LEU A 23 -13.99 6.26 5.63
N ASP A 24 -13.47 7.26 6.36
CA ASP A 24 -12.82 8.45 5.83
C ASP A 24 -11.45 8.17 5.19
N LEU A 25 -10.80 7.06 5.57
CA LEU A 25 -9.52 6.64 5.01
C LEU A 25 -9.66 5.73 3.77
N ILE A 26 -10.85 5.14 3.55
CA ILE A 26 -11.09 4.24 2.41
C ILE A 26 -10.76 4.91 1.07
N PRO A 27 -11.26 6.13 0.75
CA PRO A 27 -10.95 6.78 -0.52
C PRO A 27 -9.47 7.07 -0.71
N MET A 28 -8.76 7.37 0.39
CA MET A 28 -7.32 7.62 0.36
C MET A 28 -6.54 6.34 0.04
N VAL A 29 -6.91 5.22 0.67
CA VAL A 29 -6.30 3.91 0.42
C VAL A 29 -6.60 3.42 -1.00
N GLU A 30 -7.82 3.58 -1.49
CA GLU A 30 -8.19 3.20 -2.87
C GLU A 30 -7.40 4.01 -3.91
N ARG A 31 -7.29 5.33 -3.72
CA ARG A 31 -6.47 6.19 -4.58
C ARG A 31 -5.00 5.77 -4.55
N HIS A 32 -4.46 5.44 -3.37
CA HIS A 32 -3.08 4.98 -3.25
C HIS A 32 -2.86 3.66 -4.00
N HIS A 33 -3.80 2.71 -3.88
CA HIS A 33 -3.76 1.45 -4.63
C HIS A 33 -3.76 1.68 -6.15
N GLN A 34 -4.64 2.54 -6.66
CA GLN A 34 -4.68 2.89 -8.09
C GLN A 34 -3.38 3.53 -8.57
N ASN A 35 -2.77 4.40 -7.76
CA ASN A 35 -1.48 5.01 -8.09
C ASN A 35 -0.35 3.98 -8.18
N LEU A 36 -0.32 3.00 -7.27
CA LEU A 36 0.67 1.92 -7.31
C LEU A 36 0.49 1.03 -8.54
N LEU A 37 -0.76 0.71 -8.91
CA LEU A 37 -1.05 -0.02 -10.14
C LEU A 37 -0.57 0.74 -11.37
N GLY A 38 -0.87 2.04 -11.46
CA GLY A 38 -0.40 2.89 -12.55
C GLY A 38 1.13 2.97 -12.63
N LEU A 39 1.81 3.05 -11.47
CA LEU A 39 3.27 3.03 -11.42
C LEU A 39 3.84 1.70 -11.92
N VAL A 40 3.29 0.57 -11.48
CA VAL A 40 3.72 -0.76 -11.94
C VAL A 40 3.59 -0.85 -13.46
N GLN A 41 2.43 -0.51 -14.01
CA GLN A 41 2.19 -0.51 -15.46
C GLN A 41 3.18 0.40 -16.21
N ALA A 42 3.46 1.58 -15.68
CA ALA A 42 4.43 2.50 -16.28
C ALA A 42 5.87 1.93 -16.27
N LEU A 43 6.27 1.27 -15.18
CA LEU A 43 7.58 0.63 -15.08
C LEU A 43 7.70 -0.59 -15.98
N GLU A 44 6.64 -1.39 -16.11
CA GLU A 44 6.56 -2.50 -17.06
C GLU A 44 6.68 -1.99 -18.50
N ALA A 45 5.92 -0.95 -18.86
CA ALA A 45 5.99 -0.32 -20.19
C ALA A 45 7.38 0.27 -20.49
N ALA A 46 8.09 0.73 -19.46
CA ALA A 46 9.47 1.20 -19.56
C ALA A 46 10.51 0.06 -19.60
N GLY A 47 10.10 -1.20 -19.63
CA GLY A 47 10.97 -2.36 -19.72
C GLY A 47 11.79 -2.62 -18.44
N ARG A 48 11.34 -2.14 -17.28
CA ARG A 48 12.04 -2.39 -16.02
C ARG A 48 11.89 -3.86 -15.63
N PRO A 49 12.95 -4.49 -15.09
CA PRO A 49 12.88 -5.89 -14.71
C PRO A 49 11.94 -6.07 -13.50
N PRO A 50 11.20 -7.19 -13.41
CA PRO A 50 10.22 -7.43 -12.36
C PRO A 50 10.74 -7.24 -10.93
N GLU A 51 12.01 -7.57 -10.70
CA GLU A 51 12.66 -7.39 -9.39
C GLU A 51 12.81 -5.91 -9.01
N THR A 52 13.19 -5.06 -9.98
CA THR A 52 13.27 -3.61 -9.76
C THR A 52 11.89 -3.01 -9.50
N ILE A 53 10.86 -3.49 -10.20
CA ILE A 53 9.48 -3.05 -9.98
C ILE A 53 9.03 -3.42 -8.56
N ARG A 54 9.26 -4.68 -8.16
CA ARG A 54 8.95 -5.17 -6.81
C ARG A 54 9.66 -4.36 -5.73
N GLN A 55 10.95 -4.12 -5.88
CA GLN A 55 11.74 -3.33 -4.93
C GLN A 55 11.24 -1.88 -4.85
N THR A 56 10.89 -1.27 -6.00
CA THR A 56 10.37 0.10 -6.05
C THR A 56 9.04 0.21 -5.32
N VAL A 57 8.11 -0.71 -5.58
CA VAL A 57 6.81 -0.75 -4.89
C VAL A 57 6.99 -0.98 -3.39
N GLN A 58 7.88 -1.90 -3.00
CA GLN A 58 8.16 -2.17 -1.59
C GLN A 58 8.71 -0.95 -0.86
N ASN A 59 9.65 -0.23 -1.47
CA ASN A 59 10.23 0.99 -0.89
C ASN A 59 9.17 2.09 -0.72
N LEU A 60 8.26 2.23 -1.70
CA LEU A 60 7.17 3.20 -1.64
C LEU A 60 6.17 2.87 -0.53
N LEU A 61 5.79 1.60 -0.39
CA LEU A 61 4.92 1.15 0.69
C LEU A 61 5.52 1.43 2.07
N GLN A 62 6.82 1.15 2.26
CA GLN A 62 7.52 1.43 3.51
C GLN A 62 7.62 2.94 3.81
N SER A 63 7.84 3.77 2.80
CA SER A 63 7.84 5.23 2.97
C SER A 63 6.46 5.73 3.37
N TYR A 64 5.42 5.22 2.71
CA TYR A 64 4.04 5.61 2.97
C TYR A 64 3.58 5.19 4.36
N GLU A 65 3.97 4.01 4.84
CA GLU A 65 3.72 3.56 6.22
C GLU A 65 4.33 4.53 7.23
N LYS A 66 5.59 4.95 7.04
CA LYS A 66 6.25 5.93 7.90
C LYS A 66 5.55 7.28 7.90
N ASP A 67 5.12 7.75 6.72
CA ASP A 67 4.41 9.01 6.58
C ASP A 67 3.05 8.96 7.30
N LEU A 68 2.30 7.85 7.14
CA LEU A 68 1.03 7.63 7.83
C LEU A 68 1.21 7.61 9.35
N LEU A 69 2.17 6.84 9.86
CA LEU A 69 2.47 6.78 11.29
C LEU A 69 2.81 8.18 11.84
N SER A 70 3.62 8.96 11.11
CA SER A 70 3.96 10.33 11.49
C SER A 70 2.74 11.25 11.56
N VAL A 71 1.78 11.10 10.63
CA VAL A 71 0.51 11.84 10.65
C VAL A 71 -0.36 11.43 11.83
N PHE A 72 -0.42 10.14 12.16
CA PHE A 72 -1.17 9.67 13.33
C PHE A 72 -0.55 10.15 14.64
N GLU A 73 0.77 10.05 14.79
CA GLU A 73 1.51 10.55 15.96
C GLU A 73 1.32 12.06 16.16
N ALA A 74 1.37 12.84 15.08
CA ALA A 74 1.11 14.29 15.14
C ALA A 74 -0.32 14.61 15.60
N LYS A 75 -1.32 13.83 15.14
CA LYS A 75 -2.71 13.98 15.58
C LYS A 75 -2.93 13.54 17.04
N SER A 76 -2.16 12.57 17.53
CA SER A 76 -2.19 12.14 18.93
C SER A 76 -1.43 13.08 19.87
N GLY A 77 -0.50 13.88 19.34
CA GLY A 77 0.31 14.83 20.10
C GLY A 77 -0.34 16.20 20.34
N ASP A 78 -1.38 16.56 19.58
CA ASP A 78 -2.07 17.87 19.66
C ASP A 78 -3.26 17.87 20.64
N SER A 79 -3.30 16.90 21.56
CA SER A 79 -4.22 16.91 22.72
C SER A 79 -3.45 17.33 23.98
N LYS A 80 -3.10 18.62 24.07
CA LYS A 80 -2.69 19.22 25.34
C LYS A 80 -3.10 20.68 25.45
#